data_AF-A0A9D6QX99-F1
#
_entry.id   AF-A0A9D6QX99-F1
#
_cell.length_a   1.000
_cell.length_b   1.000
_cell.length_c   1.000
_cell.angle_alpha   90.00
_cell.angle_beta   90.00
_cell.angle_gamma   90.00
#
_symmetry.space_group_name_H-M   'P 1'
#
loop_
_entity.id
_entity.type
_entity.pdbx_description
1 polymer ?
#
loop_
_entity_poly.entity_id
_entity_poly.type
_entity_poly.pdbx_seq_one_letter_code
_entity_poly.pdbx_strand_id
1 'polypeptide(L)'
;MRDSGSIQADTRRALVLFAKLPVAGTVKTRLFPVLSPEQCRELYEAFLFDTLHMISQLSGVVPFIACTPSREEPFFRGMADRYGVNLLDQKGKDLGEKMAGTLNTLLDRGWNQVVILGTDSPTLPSSILEEAFAALSEGPTGHVVIGPSFDGGYYLVGASGQTPPIFSEIPWSTPEVFPRTLDILHEKKIPFTVLPFWYDVDAPEDLLFLKTHFRSLEERGSFPAPLSKQTLDRLLTTNTGSNPF
;
A
#
# COMPACT_ATOMS: atom_id res chain seq x y z
N MET A 1 -9.96 -10.61 47.47
CA MET A 1 -10.55 -10.02 46.26
C MET A 1 -10.08 -8.58 46.13
N ARG A 2 -9.00 -8.35 45.38
CA ARG A 2 -8.62 -7.05 44.82
C ARG A 2 -7.89 -7.31 43.50
N ASP A 3 -8.47 -6.78 42.44
CA ASP A 3 -7.94 -6.41 41.13
C ASP A 3 -6.66 -7.10 40.64
N SER A 4 -6.87 -8.18 39.89
CA SER A 4 -5.98 -8.54 38.80
C SER A 4 -6.29 -7.62 37.60
N GLY A 5 -5.71 -6.42 37.62
CA GLY A 5 -5.64 -5.59 36.42
C GLY A 5 -4.91 -6.40 35.35
N SER A 6 -5.65 -6.87 34.35
CA SER A 6 -5.07 -7.44 33.15
C SER A 6 -4.15 -6.39 32.56
N ILE A 7 -2.84 -6.67 32.56
CA ILE A 7 -1.88 -5.94 31.73
C ILE A 7 -2.38 -6.17 30.30
N GLN A 8 -3.08 -5.20 29.73
CA GLN A 8 -3.40 -5.18 28.31
C GLN A 8 -2.03 -5.15 27.64
N ALA A 9 -1.60 -6.27 27.06
CA ALA A 9 -0.36 -6.30 26.30
C ALA A 9 -0.47 -5.20 25.24
N ASP A 10 0.51 -4.28 25.22
CA ASP A 10 0.51 -3.15 24.32
C ASP A 10 0.38 -3.66 22.87
N THR A 11 -0.74 -3.39 22.21
CA THR A 11 -1.06 -3.95 20.89
C THR A 11 -0.06 -3.39 19.89
N ARG A 12 0.85 -4.23 19.40
CA ARG A 12 1.87 -3.82 18.45
C ARG A 12 1.31 -3.82 17.04
N ARG A 13 1.25 -2.64 16.43
CA ARG A 13 0.75 -2.40 15.06
C ARG A 13 1.90 -2.13 14.09
N ALA A 14 2.03 -2.96 13.06
CA ALA A 14 2.96 -2.74 11.96
C ALA A 14 2.22 -2.28 10.71
N LEU A 15 2.69 -1.18 10.11
CA LEU A 15 2.25 -0.73 8.79
C LEU A 15 3.39 -0.93 7.80
N VAL A 16 3.14 -1.70 6.76
CA VAL A 16 4.15 -2.11 5.78
C VAL A 16 3.81 -1.51 4.43
N LEU A 17 4.73 -0.70 3.91
CA LEU A 17 4.67 -0.24 2.53
C LEU A 17 5.40 -1.23 1.62
N PHE A 18 4.71 -1.82 0.65
CA PHE A 18 5.32 -2.64 -0.37
C PHE A 18 5.96 -1.76 -1.44
N ALA A 19 7.29 -1.77 -1.54
CA ALA A 19 8.02 -0.91 -2.47
C ALA A 19 9.02 -1.70 -3.32
N LYS A 20 9.11 -1.31 -4.59
CA LYS A 20 10.12 -1.77 -5.54
C LYS A 20 11.17 -0.69 -5.73
N LEU A 21 12.43 -1.08 -5.93
CA LEU A 21 13.51 -0.15 -6.21
C LEU A 21 13.15 0.67 -7.47
N PRO A 22 13.11 2.02 -7.40
CA PRO A 22 12.77 2.86 -8.54
C PRO A 22 13.87 2.87 -9.61
N VAL A 23 13.87 1.85 -10.48
CA VAL A 23 14.77 1.77 -11.64
C VAL A 23 13.95 2.09 -12.89
N ALA A 24 14.44 3.05 -13.69
CA ALA A 24 13.85 3.37 -14.99
C ALA A 24 13.73 2.09 -15.84
N GLY A 25 12.58 1.90 -16.48
CA GLY A 25 12.30 0.70 -17.25
C GLY A 25 11.64 -0.44 -16.44
N THR A 26 11.55 -0.32 -15.12
CA THR A 26 11.08 -1.42 -14.25
C THR A 26 9.80 -1.11 -13.46
N VAL A 27 9.44 0.16 -13.32
CA VAL A 27 8.25 0.63 -12.59
C VAL A 27 7.31 1.36 -13.54
N LYS A 28 6.00 1.26 -13.26
CA LYS A 28 4.94 1.89 -14.07
C LYS A 28 5.07 1.63 -15.57
N THR A 29 5.45 0.41 -15.94
CA THR A 29 5.74 0.03 -17.35
C THR A 29 4.53 0.15 -18.26
N ARG A 30 3.31 0.04 -17.71
CA ARG A 30 2.05 0.28 -18.43
C ARG A 30 1.84 1.75 -18.82
N LEU A 31 2.59 2.69 -18.24
CA LEU A 31 2.58 4.10 -18.61
C LEU A 31 3.57 4.44 -19.74
N PHE A 32 4.39 3.49 -20.20
CA PHE A 32 5.36 3.72 -21.28
C PHE A 32 4.79 4.24 -22.61
N PRO A 33 3.52 3.96 -22.99
CA PRO A 33 2.94 4.58 -24.18
C PRO A 33 2.85 6.11 -24.11
N VAL A 34 2.82 6.71 -22.92
CA VAL A 34 2.63 8.15 -22.70
C VAL A 34 3.75 8.83 -21.91
N LEU A 35 4.62 8.06 -21.24
CA LEU A 35 5.73 8.57 -20.44
C LEU A 35 7.01 7.79 -20.74
N SER A 36 8.17 8.46 -20.72
CA SER A 36 9.47 7.78 -20.81
C SER A 36 9.74 6.91 -19.57
N PRO A 37 10.66 5.92 -19.66
CA PRO A 37 11.10 5.14 -18.51
C PRO A 37 11.55 5.99 -17.31
N GLU A 38 12.23 7.11 -17.56
CA GLU A 38 12.69 8.06 -16.54
C GLU A 38 11.53 8.83 -15.91
N GLN A 39 10.56 9.27 -16.72
CA GLN A 39 9.35 9.93 -16.25
C GLN A 39 8.50 8.99 -15.38
N CYS A 40 8.41 7.72 -15.75
CA CYS A 40 7.73 6.69 -14.96
C CYS A 40 8.42 6.44 -13.60
N ARG A 41 9.75 6.37 -13.60
CA ARG A 41 10.55 6.27 -12.36
C ARG A 41 10.30 7.48 -11.46
N GLU A 42 10.34 8.68 -12.02
CA GLU A 42 10.15 9.93 -11.28
C GLU A 42 8.75 10.01 -10.68
N LEU A 43 7.72 9.64 -11.43
CA LEU A 43 6.33 9.58 -10.94
C LEU A 43 6.18 8.57 -9.80
N TYR A 44 6.75 7.37 -9.96
CA TYR A 44 6.74 6.33 -8.94
C TYR A 44 7.46 6.77 -7.65
N GLU A 45 8.61 7.44 -7.77
CA GLU A 45 9.33 8.01 -6.63
C GLU A 45 8.50 9.06 -5.90
N ALA A 46 7.79 9.93 -6.63
CA ALA A 46 6.92 10.92 -6.03
C ALA A 46 5.80 10.28 -5.20
N PHE A 47 5.17 9.23 -5.73
CA PHE A 47 4.15 8.47 -5.00
C PHE A 47 4.73 7.85 -3.73
N LEU A 48 5.86 7.15 -3.87
CA LEU A 48 6.55 6.52 -2.75
C LEU A 48 6.92 7.53 -1.65
N PHE A 49 7.46 8.69 -2.01
CA PHE A 49 7.86 9.71 -1.03
C PHE A 49 6.68 10.35 -0.32
N ASP A 50 5.58 10.62 -1.02
CA ASP A 50 4.37 11.15 -0.40
C ASP A 50 3.72 10.11 0.53
N THR A 51 3.66 8.85 0.12
CA THR A 51 3.16 7.76 0.98
C THR A 51 4.04 7.58 2.22
N LEU A 52 5.36 7.59 2.08
CA LEU A 52 6.29 7.52 3.21
C LEU A 52 6.15 8.72 4.15
N HIS A 53 5.97 9.92 3.60
CA HIS A 53 5.72 11.11 4.40
C HIS A 53 4.42 10.95 5.20
N MET A 54 3.31 10.58 4.55
CA MET A 54 2.02 10.33 5.21
C MET A 54 2.14 9.29 6.33
N ILE A 55 2.79 8.15 6.05
CA ILE A 55 2.97 7.07 7.03
C ILE A 55 3.82 7.53 8.22
N SER A 56 4.86 8.33 7.98
CA SER A 56 5.76 8.84 9.05
C SER A 56 5.05 9.76 10.05
N GLN A 57 3.88 10.32 9.69
CA GLN A 57 3.10 11.18 10.57
C GLN A 57 2.08 10.40 11.43
N LEU A 58 1.91 9.10 11.19
CA LEU A 58 0.94 8.29 11.93
C LEU A 58 1.46 7.93 13.33
N SER A 59 0.61 8.10 14.33
CA SER A 59 0.88 7.66 15.70
C SER A 59 0.33 6.27 15.98
N GLY A 60 0.97 5.52 16.87
CA GLY A 60 0.46 4.21 17.33
C GLY A 60 0.66 3.07 16.33
N VAL A 61 1.47 3.28 15.29
CA VAL A 61 1.90 2.26 14.33
C VAL A 61 3.41 2.36 14.14
N VAL A 62 4.06 1.23 13.82
CA VAL A 62 5.47 1.21 13.46
C VAL A 62 5.60 0.94 11.97
N PRO A 63 6.24 1.86 11.22
CA PRO A 63 6.33 1.74 9.78
C PRO A 63 7.47 0.83 9.33
N PHE A 64 7.20 0.09 8.26
CA PHE A 64 8.13 -0.77 7.55
C PHE A 64 8.06 -0.51 6.04
N ILE A 65 9.17 -0.70 5.35
CA ILE A 65 9.20 -0.93 3.89
C ILE A 65 9.53 -2.40 3.66
N ALA A 66 8.66 -3.10 2.92
CA ALA A 66 8.98 -4.39 2.33
C ALA A 66 9.59 -4.15 0.95
N CYS A 67 10.89 -4.42 0.83
CA CYS A 67 11.72 -4.03 -0.30
C CYS A 67 11.83 -5.15 -1.35
N THR A 68 11.75 -4.78 -2.64
CA THR A 68 12.21 -5.59 -3.77
C THR A 68 13.22 -4.76 -4.59
N PRO A 69 14.38 -5.29 -5.01
CA PRO A 69 14.83 -6.69 -4.85
C PRO A 69 15.41 -6.99 -3.47
N SER A 70 15.92 -5.99 -2.74
CA SER A 70 16.44 -6.17 -1.39
C SER A 70 16.40 -4.89 -0.57
N ARG A 71 16.31 -5.01 0.75
CA ARG A 71 16.46 -3.92 1.73
C ARG A 71 17.87 -3.34 1.81
N GLU A 72 18.88 -4.07 1.32
CA GLU A 72 20.28 -3.63 1.35
C GLU A 72 20.58 -2.55 0.30
N GLU A 73 19.65 -2.29 -0.62
CA GLU A 73 19.78 -1.23 -1.62
C GLU A 73 19.98 0.13 -0.93
N PRO A 74 20.98 0.94 -1.35
CA PRO A 74 21.25 2.25 -0.76
C PRO A 74 20.03 3.18 -0.76
N PHE A 75 19.18 3.08 -1.79
CA PHE A 75 17.93 3.82 -1.89
C PHE A 75 17.02 3.59 -0.66
N PHE A 76 16.78 2.33 -0.30
CA PHE A 76 15.90 2.01 0.83
C PHE A 76 16.53 2.36 2.18
N ARG A 77 17.85 2.20 2.33
CA ARG A 77 18.56 2.67 3.53
C ARG A 77 18.42 4.18 3.71
N GLY A 78 18.56 4.95 2.64
CA GLY A 78 18.29 6.38 2.66
C GLY A 78 16.85 6.73 3.06
N MET A 79 15.87 5.91 2.65
CA MET A 79 14.47 6.09 3.08
C MET A 79 14.26 5.74 4.55
N ALA A 80 14.89 4.68 5.04
CA ALA A 80 14.88 4.30 6.45
C ALA A 80 15.40 5.44 7.34
N ASP A 81 16.57 5.99 6.98
CA ASP A 81 17.19 7.09 7.72
C ASP A 81 16.35 8.37 7.67
N ARG A 82 15.76 8.69 6.50
CA ARG A 82 14.99 9.92 6.30
C ARG A 82 13.64 9.91 7.00
N TYR A 83 12.93 8.78 6.97
CA TYR A 83 11.54 8.68 7.45
C TYR A 83 11.39 7.90 8.76
N GLY A 84 12.49 7.37 9.32
CA GLY A 84 12.45 6.57 10.54
C GLY A 84 11.71 5.24 10.36
N VAL A 85 11.82 4.64 9.17
CA VAL A 85 11.10 3.40 8.81
C VAL A 85 12.02 2.18 8.88
N ASN A 86 11.47 1.04 9.27
CA ASN A 86 12.19 -0.22 9.31
C ASN A 86 12.22 -0.86 7.92
N LEU A 87 13.19 -1.73 7.63
CA LEU A 87 13.28 -2.42 6.34
C LEU A 87 13.20 -3.94 6.49
N LEU A 88 12.51 -4.59 5.56
CA LEU A 88 12.48 -6.04 5.39
C LEU A 88 12.45 -6.40 3.90
N ASP A 89 12.95 -7.58 3.53
CA ASP A 89 12.88 -8.07 2.15
C ASP A 89 11.50 -8.69 1.86
N GLN A 90 10.95 -8.43 0.68
CA GLN A 90 9.84 -9.22 0.16
C GLN A 90 10.36 -10.63 -0.21
N LYS A 91 9.84 -11.67 0.47
CA LYS A 91 10.25 -13.06 0.24
C LYS A 91 9.12 -13.87 -0.36
N GLY A 92 9.31 -14.39 -1.57
CA GLY A 92 8.32 -15.18 -2.29
C GLY A 92 8.54 -15.12 -3.80
N LYS A 93 8.01 -16.09 -4.52
CA LYS A 93 8.14 -16.21 -5.98
C LYS A 93 7.15 -15.31 -6.72
N ASP A 94 5.97 -15.11 -6.16
CA ASP A 94 4.93 -14.23 -6.68
C ASP A 94 4.50 -13.19 -5.64
N LEU A 95 3.53 -12.34 -6.00
CA LEU A 95 3.05 -11.27 -5.13
C LEU A 95 2.37 -11.82 -3.86
N GLY A 96 1.61 -12.91 -3.98
CA GLY A 96 0.93 -13.55 -2.87
C GLY A 96 1.89 -14.13 -1.85
N GLU A 97 2.88 -14.89 -2.30
CA GLU A 97 3.92 -15.45 -1.44
C GLU A 97 4.69 -14.32 -0.72
N LYS A 98 4.96 -13.20 -1.40
CA LYS A 98 5.62 -12.04 -0.79
C LYS A 98 4.78 -11.37 0.31
N MET A 99 3.47 -11.22 0.10
CA MET A 99 2.56 -10.69 1.13
C MET A 99 2.43 -11.66 2.31
N ALA A 100 2.19 -12.95 2.04
CA ALA A 100 2.15 -13.97 3.07
C ALA A 100 3.45 -14.05 3.88
N GLY A 101 4.60 -14.02 3.21
CA GLY A 101 5.91 -14.03 3.85
C GLY A 101 6.16 -12.81 4.73
N THR A 102 5.64 -11.65 4.33
CA THR A 102 5.73 -10.40 5.12
C THR A 102 4.84 -10.47 6.37
N LEU A 103 3.59 -10.91 6.23
CA LEU A 103 2.68 -11.12 7.35
C LEU A 103 3.27 -12.13 8.34
N ASN A 104 3.71 -13.31 7.86
CA ASN A 104 4.35 -14.33 8.69
C ASN A 104 5.54 -13.75 9.45
N THR A 105 6.46 -13.08 8.75
CA THR A 105 7.67 -12.50 9.37
C THR A 105 7.34 -11.55 10.52
N LEU A 106 6.31 -10.72 10.39
CA LEU A 106 5.95 -9.75 11.41
C LEU A 106 5.09 -10.37 12.52
N LEU A 107 4.09 -11.17 12.19
CA LEU A 107 3.25 -11.84 13.19
C LEU A 107 4.09 -12.78 14.07
N ASP A 108 5.04 -13.53 13.50
CA ASP A 108 5.97 -14.39 14.25
C ASP A 108 6.92 -13.61 15.16
N ARG A 109 7.17 -12.32 14.87
CA ARG A 109 7.95 -11.40 15.72
C ARG A 109 7.11 -10.73 16.81
N GLY A 110 5.87 -11.18 17.00
CA GLY A 110 4.96 -10.69 18.03
C GLY A 110 4.28 -9.36 17.69
N TRP A 111 4.19 -9.00 16.40
CA TRP A 111 3.26 -7.96 15.97
C TRP A 111 1.84 -8.51 16.03
N ASN A 112 0.90 -7.77 16.62
CA ASN A 112 -0.48 -8.24 16.78
C ASN A 112 -1.32 -7.95 15.55
N GLN A 113 -1.05 -6.84 14.89
CA GLN A 113 -1.77 -6.33 13.74
C GLN A 113 -0.77 -5.88 12.69
N VAL A 114 -0.89 -6.42 11.49
CA VAL A 114 -0.01 -6.08 10.37
C VAL A 114 -0.89 -5.66 9.20
N VAL A 115 -0.63 -4.47 8.67
CA VAL A 115 -1.29 -3.93 7.48
C VAL A 115 -0.23 -3.76 6.40
N ILE A 116 -0.49 -4.27 5.21
CA ILE A 116 0.31 -4.08 4.00
C ILE A 116 -0.44 -3.09 3.11
N LEU A 117 0.28 -2.08 2.62
CA LEU A 117 -0.19 -1.02 1.74
C LEU A 117 0.66 -1.00 0.46
N GLY A 118 0.02 -0.81 -0.70
CA GLY A 118 0.68 -0.55 -1.99
C GLY A 118 1.15 0.91 -2.14
N THR A 119 1.90 1.19 -3.20
CA THR A 119 2.43 2.55 -3.48
C THR A 119 1.66 3.30 -4.56
N ASP A 120 0.63 2.68 -5.14
CA ASP A 120 0.09 3.10 -6.43
C ASP A 120 -1.15 4.00 -6.32
N SER A 121 -1.54 4.33 -5.08
CA SER A 121 -2.73 5.10 -4.72
C SER A 121 -2.35 6.42 -4.00
N PRO A 122 -1.72 7.41 -4.68
CA PRO A 122 -1.11 8.57 -4.01
C PRO A 122 -2.10 9.47 -3.27
N THR A 123 -3.38 9.46 -3.65
CA THR A 123 -4.44 10.27 -3.01
C THR A 123 -5.15 9.56 -1.87
N LEU A 124 -4.78 8.32 -1.55
CA LEU A 124 -5.43 7.53 -0.52
C LEU A 124 -5.36 8.28 0.83
N PRO A 125 -6.49 8.58 1.48
CA PRO A 125 -6.49 9.35 2.72
C PRO A 125 -5.94 8.51 3.86
N SER A 126 -5.20 9.14 4.77
CA SER A 126 -4.62 8.46 5.94
C SER A 126 -5.69 7.87 6.88
N SER A 127 -6.92 8.39 6.86
CA SER A 127 -8.05 7.85 7.64
C SER A 127 -8.34 6.38 7.31
N ILE A 128 -8.07 5.93 6.08
CA ILE A 128 -8.24 4.53 5.68
C ILE A 128 -7.31 3.60 6.49
N LEU A 129 -6.12 4.08 6.86
CA LEU A 129 -5.19 3.31 7.69
C LEU A 129 -5.69 3.23 9.13
N GLU A 130 -6.27 4.31 9.65
CA GLU A 130 -6.91 4.33 10.96
C GLU A 130 -8.11 3.36 11.00
N GLU A 131 -8.96 3.41 9.99
CA GLU A 131 -10.08 2.47 9.80
C GLU A 131 -9.60 1.02 9.72
N ALA A 132 -8.50 0.76 9.01
CA ALA A 132 -7.93 -0.58 8.89
C ALA A 132 -7.49 -1.13 10.25
N PHE A 133 -6.73 -0.35 11.04
CA PHE A 133 -6.30 -0.78 12.36
C PHE A 133 -7.45 -0.83 13.38
N ALA A 134 -8.46 0.03 13.26
CA ALA A 134 -9.67 -0.04 14.07
C ALA A 134 -10.42 -1.34 13.82
N ALA A 135 -10.67 -1.69 12.55
CA ALA A 135 -11.32 -2.95 12.18
C ALA A 135 -10.55 -4.19 12.68
N LEU A 136 -9.21 -4.19 12.62
CA LEU A 136 -8.39 -5.26 13.20
C LEU A 136 -8.43 -5.31 14.73
N SER A 137 -8.76 -4.20 15.40
CA SER A 137 -8.79 -4.11 16.87
C SER A 137 -10.15 -4.50 17.44
N GLU A 138 -11.22 -4.16 16.71
CA GLU A 138 -12.60 -4.47 17.07
C GLU A 138 -12.99 -5.90 16.66
N GLY A 139 -12.33 -6.43 15.62
CA GLY A 139 -12.50 -7.80 15.16
C GLY A 139 -11.88 -8.85 16.09
N PRO A 140 -12.33 -10.12 15.99
CA PRO A 140 -11.70 -11.23 16.72
C PRO A 140 -10.28 -11.53 16.23
N THR A 141 -9.48 -12.27 17.00
CA THR A 141 -8.17 -12.77 16.52
C THR A 141 -8.34 -13.54 15.22
N GLY A 142 -7.49 -13.25 14.23
CA GLY A 142 -7.59 -13.83 12.89
C GLY A 142 -8.45 -12.99 11.93
N HIS A 143 -8.92 -11.82 12.34
CA HIS A 143 -9.64 -10.88 11.48
C HIS A 143 -8.76 -10.36 10.35
N VAL A 144 -9.35 -10.24 9.17
CA VAL A 144 -8.73 -9.75 7.94
C VAL A 144 -9.35 -8.41 7.53
N VAL A 145 -8.54 -7.49 7.05
CA VAL A 145 -9.02 -6.23 6.45
C VAL A 145 -8.54 -6.16 5.01
N ILE A 146 -9.41 -5.75 4.09
CA ILE A 146 -9.08 -5.59 2.68
C ILE A 146 -9.54 -4.21 2.20
N GLY A 147 -8.63 -3.45 1.59
CA GLY A 147 -8.93 -2.23 0.84
C GLY A 147 -8.90 -2.53 -0.66
N PRO A 148 -10.05 -2.69 -1.32
CA PRO A 148 -10.11 -3.12 -2.72
C PRO A 148 -9.75 -1.99 -3.69
N SER A 149 -9.09 -2.35 -4.79
CA SER A 149 -8.80 -1.44 -5.89
C SER A 149 -9.84 -1.61 -7.02
N PHE A 150 -10.06 -0.57 -7.83
CA PHE A 150 -11.03 -0.65 -8.94
C PHE A 150 -10.63 -1.59 -10.08
N ASP A 151 -9.36 -1.99 -10.17
CA ASP A 151 -8.87 -2.95 -11.17
C ASP A 151 -9.13 -4.42 -10.79
N GLY A 152 -9.75 -4.65 -9.62
CA GLY A 152 -10.07 -5.97 -9.08
C GLY A 152 -8.99 -6.56 -8.18
N GLY A 153 -7.92 -5.82 -7.88
CA GLY A 153 -6.96 -6.14 -6.83
C GLY A 153 -7.33 -5.55 -5.46
N TYR A 154 -6.31 -5.24 -4.67
CA TYR A 154 -6.45 -4.46 -3.43
C TYR A 154 -5.22 -3.58 -3.20
N TYR A 155 -5.44 -2.34 -2.80
CA TYR A 155 -4.39 -1.42 -2.38
C TYR A 155 -3.91 -1.71 -0.95
N LEU A 156 -4.72 -2.42 -0.16
CA LEU A 156 -4.42 -2.73 1.24
C LEU A 156 -4.90 -4.14 1.62
N VAL A 157 -4.07 -4.86 2.38
CA VAL A 157 -4.48 -6.08 3.09
C VAL A 157 -3.90 -6.09 4.50
N GLY A 158 -4.71 -6.42 5.49
CA GLY A 158 -4.30 -6.48 6.89
C GLY A 158 -4.79 -7.74 7.57
N ALA A 159 -4.05 -8.19 8.59
CA ALA A 159 -4.41 -9.35 9.39
C ALA A 159 -4.03 -9.16 10.86
N SER A 160 -4.81 -9.79 11.74
CA SER A 160 -4.54 -9.84 13.17
C SER A 160 -4.19 -11.26 13.63
N GLY A 161 -3.14 -11.39 14.45
CA GLY A 161 -2.75 -12.63 15.13
C GLY A 161 -2.15 -13.74 14.26
N GLN A 162 -2.68 -13.98 13.06
CA GLN A 162 -2.20 -15.03 12.15
C GLN A 162 -2.34 -14.63 10.68
N THR A 163 -1.47 -15.17 9.84
CA THR A 163 -1.54 -14.96 8.39
C THR A 163 -2.73 -15.72 7.81
N PRO A 164 -3.66 -15.05 7.13
CA PRO A 164 -4.80 -15.71 6.52
C PRO A 164 -4.39 -16.54 5.29
N PRO A 165 -5.03 -17.70 5.04
CA PRO A 165 -4.77 -18.55 3.88
C PRO A 165 -5.46 -18.01 2.61
N ILE A 166 -5.29 -16.71 2.33
CA ILE A 166 -5.92 -15.99 1.20
C ILE A 166 -4.92 -15.63 0.09
N PHE A 167 -3.68 -16.11 0.20
CA PHE A 167 -2.61 -15.80 -0.75
C PHE A 167 -2.30 -16.96 -1.72
N SER A 168 -2.84 -18.14 -1.45
CA SER A 168 -2.74 -19.33 -2.31
C SER A 168 -3.93 -19.39 -3.26
N GLU A 169 -3.70 -19.88 -4.49
CA GLU A 169 -4.75 -20.09 -5.51
C GLU A 169 -5.48 -18.80 -5.95
N ILE A 170 -4.81 -17.66 -5.78
CA ILE A 170 -5.26 -16.37 -6.30
C ILE A 170 -4.67 -16.17 -7.70
N PRO A 171 -5.48 -15.83 -8.72
CA PRO A 171 -4.98 -15.46 -10.04
C PRO A 171 -4.40 -14.03 -9.99
N TRP A 172 -3.18 -13.88 -9.44
CA TRP A 172 -2.52 -12.58 -9.31
C TRP A 172 -2.42 -11.82 -10.63
N SER A 173 -2.49 -10.48 -10.56
CA SER A 173 -2.48 -9.59 -11.72
C SER A 173 -3.70 -9.73 -12.64
N THR A 174 -4.84 -10.17 -12.10
CA THR A 174 -6.12 -10.23 -12.81
C THR A 174 -7.22 -9.52 -12.00
N PRO A 175 -8.33 -9.11 -12.64
CA PRO A 175 -9.46 -8.53 -11.93
C PRO A 175 -10.19 -9.48 -10.96
N GLU A 176 -9.85 -10.77 -10.99
CA GLU A 176 -10.46 -11.80 -10.14
C GLU A 176 -9.80 -11.91 -8.76
N VAL A 177 -8.74 -11.14 -8.48
CA VAL A 177 -7.99 -11.21 -7.22
C VAL A 177 -8.88 -10.94 -6.00
N PHE A 178 -9.59 -9.82 -5.99
CA PHE A 178 -10.47 -9.44 -4.89
C PHE A 178 -11.70 -10.34 -4.76
N PRO A 179 -12.48 -10.61 -5.84
CA PRO A 179 -13.58 -11.57 -5.78
C PRO A 179 -13.15 -12.94 -5.23
N ARG A 180 -12.05 -13.50 -5.74
CA ARG A 180 -11.57 -14.81 -5.29
C ARG A 180 -11.09 -14.79 -3.84
N THR A 181 -10.50 -13.68 -3.39
CA THR A 181 -10.11 -13.49 -1.99
C THR A 181 -11.34 -13.52 -1.08
N LEU A 182 -12.44 -12.86 -1.46
CA LEU A 182 -13.69 -12.89 -0.70
C LEU A 182 -14.32 -14.29 -0.66
N ASP A 183 -14.29 -15.03 -1.76
CA ASP A 183 -14.77 -16.42 -1.79
C ASP A 183 -14.03 -17.27 -0.75
N ILE A 184 -12.70 -17.18 -0.72
CA ILE A 184 -11.87 -17.94 0.23
C ILE A 184 -12.20 -17.55 1.68
N LEU A 185 -12.37 -16.26 1.97
CA LEU A 185 -12.73 -15.77 3.30
C LEU A 185 -14.10 -16.31 3.75
N HIS A 186 -15.09 -16.29 2.86
CA HIS A 186 -16.41 -16.85 3.13
C HIS A 186 -16.39 -18.37 3.31
N GLU A 187 -15.77 -19.11 2.39
CA GLU A 187 -15.66 -20.57 2.42
C GLU A 187 -15.00 -21.05 3.73
N LYS A 188 -13.95 -20.35 4.16
CA LYS A 188 -13.19 -20.67 5.38
C LYS A 188 -13.76 -20.03 6.65
N LYS A 189 -14.85 -19.25 6.54
CA LYS A 189 -15.49 -18.53 7.64
C LYS A 189 -14.51 -17.66 8.43
N ILE A 190 -13.57 -17.03 7.72
CA ILE A 190 -12.61 -16.10 8.31
C ILE A 190 -13.33 -14.75 8.46
N PRO A 191 -13.32 -14.14 9.65
CA PRO A 191 -13.95 -12.83 9.85
C PRO A 191 -13.15 -11.75 9.11
N PHE A 192 -13.84 -10.85 8.42
CA PHE A 192 -13.18 -9.81 7.66
C PHE A 192 -13.98 -8.50 7.57
N THR A 193 -13.29 -7.42 7.23
CA THR A 193 -13.86 -6.12 6.89
C THR A 193 -13.34 -5.67 5.52
N VAL A 194 -14.25 -5.16 4.70
CA VAL A 194 -13.91 -4.51 3.42
C VAL A 194 -13.96 -2.99 3.63
N LEU A 195 -12.84 -2.32 3.37
CA LEU A 195 -12.74 -0.86 3.39
C LEU A 195 -13.30 -0.26 2.09
N PRO A 196 -13.49 1.07 2.02
CA PRO A 196 -13.87 1.72 0.77
C PRO A 196 -12.93 1.38 -0.39
N PHE A 197 -13.50 1.27 -1.58
CA PHE A 197 -12.74 1.14 -2.81
C PHE A 197 -11.89 2.39 -3.06
N TRP A 198 -10.71 2.18 -3.65
CA TRP A 198 -9.87 3.26 -4.15
C TRP A 198 -9.27 2.89 -5.52
N TYR A 199 -8.72 3.89 -6.21
CA TYR A 199 -8.09 3.67 -7.52
C TYR A 199 -6.57 3.61 -7.40
N ASP A 200 -5.96 2.78 -8.24
CA ASP A 200 -4.53 2.78 -8.46
C ASP A 200 -4.21 3.52 -9.76
N VAL A 201 -2.96 3.97 -9.90
CA VAL A 201 -2.52 4.75 -11.05
C VAL A 201 -1.52 3.94 -11.87
N ASP A 202 -2.01 3.07 -12.74
CA ASP A 202 -1.18 2.11 -13.47
C ASP A 202 -1.32 2.21 -15.00
N ALA A 203 -2.39 2.79 -15.50
CA ALA A 203 -2.65 2.99 -16.92
C ALA A 203 -2.70 4.49 -17.29
N PRO A 204 -2.49 4.84 -18.58
CA PRO A 204 -2.51 6.23 -19.03
C PRO A 204 -3.77 7.01 -18.65
N GLU A 205 -4.93 6.35 -18.64
CA GLU A 205 -6.22 6.95 -18.29
C GLU A 205 -6.26 7.39 -16.81
N ASP A 206 -5.56 6.67 -15.94
CA ASP A 206 -5.50 6.97 -14.51
C ASP A 206 -4.74 8.28 -14.23
N LEU A 207 -3.81 8.69 -15.11
CA LEU A 207 -3.10 9.97 -14.98
C LEU A 207 -4.05 11.17 -15.14
N LEU A 208 -4.99 11.08 -16.07
CA LEU A 208 -6.01 12.11 -16.28
C LEU A 208 -6.99 12.15 -15.10
N PHE A 209 -7.39 10.98 -14.62
CA PHE A 209 -8.22 10.88 -13.42
C PHE A 209 -7.52 11.48 -12.21
N LEU A 210 -6.26 11.10 -11.95
CA LEU A 210 -5.44 11.61 -10.86
C LEU A 210 -5.30 13.14 -10.91
N LYS A 211 -5.02 13.71 -12.09
CA LYS A 211 -4.94 15.16 -12.28
C LYS A 211 -6.24 15.86 -11.92
N THR A 212 -7.36 15.31 -12.37
CA THR A 212 -8.70 15.86 -12.10
C THR A 212 -9.05 15.75 -10.63
N HIS A 213 -8.70 14.64 -9.99
CA HIS A 213 -8.93 14.44 -8.57
C HIS A 213 -8.11 15.41 -7.72
N PHE A 214 -6.83 15.63 -8.04
CA PHE A 214 -6.01 16.65 -7.35
C PHE A 214 -6.65 18.03 -7.40
N ARG A 215 -7.17 18.46 -8.57
CA ARG A 215 -7.87 19.75 -8.69
C ARG A 215 -9.10 19.83 -7.78
N SER A 216 -9.92 18.79 -7.76
CA SER A 216 -11.10 18.70 -6.90
C SER A 216 -10.74 18.75 -5.40
N LEU A 217 -9.62 18.13 -5.01
CA LEU A 217 -9.11 18.18 -3.64
C LEU A 217 -8.65 19.60 -3.26
N GLU A 218 -7.93 20.28 -4.14
CA GLU A 218 -7.47 21.66 -3.93
C GLU A 218 -8.64 22.64 -3.78
N GLU A 219 -9.68 22.50 -4.59
CA GLU A 219 -10.93 23.29 -4.49
C GLU A 219 -11.62 23.12 -3.13
N ARG A 220 -11.37 21.99 -2.45
CA ARG A 220 -11.88 21.67 -1.10
C ARG A 220 -10.88 22.00 0.00
N GLY A 221 -9.74 22.60 -0.32
CA GLY A 221 -8.68 22.95 0.63
C GLY A 221 -7.85 21.76 1.11
N SER A 222 -7.88 20.63 0.39
CA SER A 222 -7.10 19.43 0.69
C SER A 222 -5.94 19.29 -0.29
N PHE A 223 -4.74 19.02 0.23
CA PHE A 223 -3.51 18.97 -0.55
C PHE A 223 -2.73 17.67 -0.30
N PRO A 224 -3.33 16.48 -0.54
CA PRO A 224 -2.62 15.23 -0.38
C PRO A 224 -1.55 15.10 -1.47
N ALA A 225 -0.46 14.41 -1.13
CA ALA A 225 0.60 14.03 -2.07
C ALA A 225 1.15 15.17 -2.96
N PRO A 226 1.74 16.21 -2.35
CA PRO A 226 2.22 17.39 -3.08
C PRO A 226 3.32 17.07 -4.11
N LEU A 227 4.21 16.11 -3.84
CA LEU A 227 5.27 15.72 -4.79
C LEU A 227 4.68 15.03 -6.02
N SER A 228 3.71 14.15 -5.80
CA SER A 228 2.97 13.41 -6.83
C SER A 228 2.25 14.37 -7.75
N LYS A 229 1.55 15.35 -7.17
CA LYS A 229 0.88 16.41 -7.93
C LYS A 229 1.87 17.23 -8.77
N GLN A 230 2.91 17.77 -8.13
CA GLN A 230 3.91 18.60 -8.81
C GLN A 230 4.57 17.84 -9.96
N THR A 231 4.91 16.57 -9.73
CA THR A 231 5.51 15.70 -10.72
C THR A 231 4.57 15.47 -11.89
N LEU A 232 3.32 15.10 -11.62
CA LEU A 232 2.29 14.89 -12.65
C LEU A 232 2.07 16.14 -13.51
N ASP A 233 1.91 17.31 -12.89
CA ASP A 233 1.70 18.57 -13.61
C ASP A 233 2.88 18.90 -14.54
N ARG A 234 4.12 18.68 -14.09
CA ARG A 234 5.32 18.86 -14.92
C ARG A 234 5.37 17.85 -16.08
N LEU A 235 5.13 16.57 -15.82
CA LEU A 235 5.18 15.53 -16.85
C LEU A 235 4.14 15.74 -17.96
N LEU A 236 2.92 16.13 -17.58
CA LEU A 236 1.83 16.37 -18.53
C LEU A 236 1.96 17.69 -19.29
N THR A 237 2.74 18.66 -18.79
CA THR A 237 3.03 19.90 -19.54
C THR A 237 4.16 19.69 -20.54
N THR A 238 5.19 18.92 -20.21
CA THR A 238 6.30 18.61 -21.13
C THR A 238 5.90 17.79 -22.35
N ASN A 239 4.81 17.03 -22.28
CA ASN A 239 4.32 16.19 -23.39
C ASN A 239 3.39 16.94 -24.37
N THR A 240 3.10 18.23 -24.15
CA THR A 240 2.19 19.02 -25.02
C THR A 240 2.77 19.36 -26.41
N GLY A 241 4.01 18.96 -26.73
CA GLY A 241 4.58 19.02 -28.09
C GLY A 241 4.07 17.90 -29.03
N SER A 242 3.36 16.91 -28.50
CA SER A 242 2.70 15.86 -29.27
C SER A 242 1.47 15.46 -28.49
N ASN A 243 0.32 16.08 -28.80
CA ASN A 243 -0.94 15.75 -28.14
C ASN A 243 -1.18 14.22 -28.25
N PRO A 244 -1.12 13.45 -27.15
CA PRO A 244 -1.31 12.00 -27.19
C PRO A 244 -2.79 11.62 -26.93
N PHE A 245 -3.69 12.60 -26.92
CA PHE A 245 -5.15 12.42 -26.78
C PHE A 245 -5.88 12.95 -28.01
#